data_AF-A0A7J3L115-F1
#
_entry.id   AF-A0A7J3L115-F1
#
_cell.length_a   1.000
_cell.length_b   1.000
_cell.length_c   1.000
_cell.angle_alpha   90.00
_cell.angle_beta   90.00
_cell.angle_gamma   90.00
#
_symmetry.space_group_name_H-M   'P 1'
#
loop_
_entity.id
_entity.type
_entity.pdbx_description
1 polymer ?
#
loop_
_entity_poly.entity_id
_entity_poly.type
_entity_poly.pdbx_seq_one_letter_code
_entity_poly.pdbx_strand_id
1 'polypeptide(L)'
;MIPVLKVNGKGIAETWENSLIALWRNGIRIKTEYDRENDSPSIDATMIMVVEDPFSEPRIHLCLPAGFKDLRKYVREVLDGV
;
A
#
# COMPACT_ATOMS: atom_id res chain seq x y z
N MET A 1 -3.96 21.34 -8.80
CA MET A 1 -5.09 20.46 -8.42
C MET A 1 -4.54 19.07 -8.24
N ILE A 2 -4.90 18.36 -7.17
CA ILE A 2 -4.44 16.98 -6.95
C ILE A 2 -5.12 16.07 -7.99
N PRO A 3 -4.37 15.28 -8.78
CA PRO A 3 -4.95 14.40 -9.79
C PRO A 3 -5.69 13.23 -9.14
N VAL A 4 -6.78 12.77 -9.77
CA VAL A 4 -7.48 11.55 -9.39
C VAL A 4 -7.08 10.44 -10.36
N LEU A 5 -6.43 9.39 -9.85
CA LEU A 5 -5.93 8.26 -10.62
C LEU A 5 -6.73 7.01 -10.28
N LYS A 6 -6.91 6.11 -11.26
CA LYS A 6 -7.53 4.80 -11.05
C LYS A 6 -6.60 3.70 -11.55
N VAL A 7 -6.41 2.68 -10.72
CA VAL A 7 -5.70 1.45 -11.08
C VAL A 7 -6.56 0.22 -10.75
N ASN A 8 -6.27 -0.88 -11.42
CA ASN A 8 -6.90 -2.17 -11.17
C ASN A 8 -5.79 -3.23 -11.06
N GLY A 9 -6.07 -4.33 -10.38
CA GLY A 9 -5.20 -5.50 -10.31
C GLY A 9 -5.96 -6.69 -9.75
N LYS A 10 -5.44 -7.89 -9.99
CA LYS A 10 -6.09 -9.12 -9.53
C LYS A 10 -5.97 -9.25 -8.02
N GLY A 11 -4.76 -9.10 -7.49
CA GLY A 11 -4.46 -9.16 -6.06
C GLY A 11 -4.09 -7.81 -5.45
N ILE A 12 -3.96 -7.77 -4.12
CA ILE A 12 -3.58 -6.54 -3.39
C ILE A 12 -2.17 -6.09 -3.77
N ALA A 13 -1.22 -7.02 -3.86
CA ALA A 13 0.18 -6.72 -4.19
C ALA A 13 0.31 -6.09 -5.58
N GLU A 14 -0.30 -6.70 -6.59
CA GLU A 14 -0.32 -6.19 -7.97
C GLU A 14 -0.99 -4.81 -8.04
N THR A 15 -2.15 -4.63 -7.39
CA THR A 15 -2.86 -3.35 -7.41
C THR A 15 -2.03 -2.24 -6.76
N TRP A 16 -1.33 -2.56 -5.67
CA TRP A 16 -0.41 -1.64 -4.99
C TRP A 16 0.76 -1.24 -5.90
N GLU A 17 1.43 -2.20 -6.55
CA GLU A 17 2.51 -1.91 -7.48
C GLU A 17 2.05 -1.04 -8.65
N ASN A 18 0.89 -1.37 -9.24
CA ASN A 18 0.26 -0.56 -10.29
C ASN A 18 -0.01 0.88 -9.82
N SER A 19 -0.42 1.07 -8.56
CA SER A 19 -0.65 2.39 -7.98
C SER A 19 0.63 3.23 -7.88
N LEU A 20 1.76 2.62 -7.52
CA LEU A 20 3.05 3.32 -7.43
C LEU A 20 3.56 3.74 -8.81
N ILE A 21 3.41 2.87 -9.81
CA ILE A 21 3.77 3.19 -11.20
C ILE A 21 2.89 4.34 -11.72
N ALA A 22 1.59 4.31 -11.46
CA ALA A 22 0.66 5.35 -11.89
C ALA A 22 0.95 6.69 -11.19
N LEU A 23 1.21 6.66 -9.88
CA LEU A 23 1.59 7.82 -9.07
C LEU A 23 2.89 8.44 -9.60
N TRP A 24 3.93 7.64 -9.81
CA TRP A 24 5.22 8.14 -10.32
C TRP A 24 5.09 8.84 -11.69
N ARG A 25 4.23 8.30 -12.57
CA ARG A 25 4.06 8.81 -13.93
C ARG A 25 3.13 10.03 -14.02
N ASN A 26 2.05 10.06 -13.23
CA ASN A 26 0.95 11.01 -13.41
C ASN A 26 0.60 11.82 -12.15
N GLY A 27 1.29 11.58 -11.03
CA GLY A 27 1.10 12.33 -9.79
C GLY A 27 1.66 13.75 -9.88
N ILE A 28 1.22 14.60 -8.96
CA ILE A 28 1.73 15.97 -8.85
C ILE A 28 2.92 15.99 -7.88
N ARG A 29 3.99 16.69 -8.24
CA ARG A 29 5.07 17.02 -7.30
C ARG A 29 4.62 18.17 -6.42
N ILE A 30 4.57 17.94 -5.12
CA ILE A 30 4.15 18.93 -4.13
C ILE A 30 5.07 18.84 -2.92
N LYS A 31 5.44 20.01 -2.39
CA LYS A 31 6.27 20.06 -1.18
C LYS A 31 5.39 19.76 0.04
N THR A 32 5.81 18.83 0.87
CA THR A 32 5.14 18.43 2.11
C THR A 32 6.04 18.69 3.32
N GLU A 33 5.48 18.58 4.53
CA GLU A 33 6.22 18.62 5.79
C GLU A 33 7.17 17.42 5.98
N TYR A 34 7.03 16.37 5.16
CA TYR A 34 7.86 15.17 5.19
C TYR A 34 9.13 15.28 4.34
N ASP A 35 9.18 16.25 3.41
CA ASP A 35 10.34 16.45 2.55
C ASP A 35 11.51 17.06 3.33
N ARG A 36 12.69 16.45 3.26
CA ARG A 36 13.91 17.05 3.83
C ARG A 36 14.42 18.17 2.92
N GLU A 37 15.30 19.02 3.46
CA GLU A 37 15.80 20.22 2.78
C GLU A 37 16.42 19.95 1.40
N ASN A 38 16.94 18.74 1.17
CA ASN A 38 17.57 18.32 -0.09
C ASN A 38 16.79 17.24 -0.85
N ASP A 39 15.60 16.85 -0.39
CA ASP A 39 14.79 15.84 -1.06
C ASP A 39 14.00 16.47 -2.21
N SER A 40 13.75 15.68 -3.25
CA SER A 40 12.75 16.06 -4.25
C SER A 40 11.37 16.13 -3.59
N PRO A 41 10.47 17.02 -4.05
CA PRO A 41 9.12 17.07 -3.51
C PRO A 41 8.43 15.71 -3.60
N SER A 42 7.61 15.40 -2.60
CA SER A 42 6.70 14.26 -2.61
C SER A 42 5.83 14.24 -3.87
N ILE A 43 5.40 13.05 -4.29
CA ILE A 43 4.47 12.86 -5.39
C ILE A 43 3.12 12.45 -4.83
N ASP A 44 2.08 13.22 -5.14
CA ASP A 44 0.75 13.09 -4.55
C ASP A 44 -0.32 12.85 -5.64
N ALA A 45 -1.37 12.10 -5.29
CA ALA A 45 -2.57 11.89 -6.06
C ALA A 45 -3.69 11.34 -5.15
N THR A 46 -4.94 11.64 -5.50
CA THR A 46 -6.07 10.84 -5.01
C THR A 46 -6.12 9.54 -5.81
N MET A 47 -6.02 8.39 -5.13
CA MET A 47 -5.94 7.08 -5.78
C MET A 47 -7.21 6.25 -5.57
N ILE A 48 -7.78 5.74 -6.66
CA ILE A 48 -8.83 4.71 -6.66
C ILE A 48 -8.17 3.38 -7.03
N MET A 49 -8.23 2.41 -6.12
CA MET A 49 -7.63 1.09 -6.31
C MET A 49 -8.73 0.03 -6.35
N VAL A 50 -8.84 -0.69 -7.47
CA VAL A 50 -9.77 -1.82 -7.61
C VAL A 50 -9.00 -3.12 -7.53
N VAL A 51 -9.26 -3.91 -6.49
CA VAL A 51 -8.70 -5.24 -6.31
C VAL A 51 -9.79 -6.26 -6.65
N GLU A 52 -9.58 -7.05 -7.70
CA GLU A 52 -10.61 -7.96 -8.22
C GLU A 52 -10.82 -9.19 -7.32
N ASP A 53 -9.73 -9.75 -6.80
CA ASP A 53 -9.72 -10.91 -5.90
C ASP A 53 -8.86 -10.62 -4.65
N PRO A 54 -9.40 -9.86 -3.67
CA PRO A 54 -8.64 -9.38 -2.52
C PRO A 54 -8.22 -10.49 -1.54
N PHE A 55 -8.73 -11.72 -1.72
CA PHE A 55 -8.42 -12.87 -0.87
C PHE A 55 -7.55 -13.92 -1.58
N SER A 56 -7.12 -13.66 -2.82
CA SER A 56 -6.21 -14.54 -3.56
C SER A 56 -4.84 -14.74 -2.91
N GLU A 57 -4.41 -13.81 -2.06
CA GLU A 57 -3.11 -13.83 -1.39
C GLU A 57 -3.22 -13.53 0.12
N PRO A 58 -2.33 -14.09 0.96
CA PRO A 58 -2.30 -13.78 2.38
C PRO A 58 -1.84 -12.34 2.63
N ARG A 59 -2.64 -11.59 3.40
CA ARG A 59 -2.35 -10.20 3.80
C ARG A 59 -1.39 -10.16 4.97
N ILE A 60 -0.10 -10.28 4.69
CA ILE A 60 0.97 -10.28 5.70
C ILE A 60 1.68 -8.94 5.60
N HIS A 61 1.44 -8.04 6.56
CA HIS A 61 2.21 -6.81 6.67
C HIS A 61 3.66 -7.17 7.04
N LEU A 62 4.63 -6.72 6.25
CA LEU A 62 6.04 -7.09 6.43
C LEU A 62 6.61 -6.61 7.77
N CYS A 63 6.05 -5.52 8.31
CA CYS A 63 6.24 -5.09 9.70
C CYS A 63 5.15 -5.72 10.59
N LEU A 64 5.04 -7.05 10.59
CA LEU A 64 4.21 -7.77 11.57
C LEU A 64 4.80 -7.46 12.96
N PRO A 65 4.02 -6.94 13.91
CA PRO A 65 4.48 -6.84 15.29
C PRO A 65 5.02 -8.20 15.75
N ALA A 66 6.28 -8.23 16.20
CA ALA A 66 7.06 -9.42 16.55
C ALA A 66 7.52 -10.37 15.42
N GLY A 67 7.25 -10.03 14.15
CA GLY A 67 7.80 -10.68 12.97
C GLY A 67 7.22 -12.07 12.67
N PHE A 68 7.82 -12.77 11.70
CA PHE A 68 7.32 -14.07 11.21
C PHE A 68 7.26 -15.17 12.28
N LYS A 69 8.09 -15.09 13.31
CA LYS A 69 8.10 -16.07 14.41
C LYS A 69 6.76 -16.12 15.15
N ASP A 70 6.05 -14.98 15.18
CA ASP A 70 4.78 -14.84 15.89
C ASP A 70 3.57 -14.96 14.96
N LEU A 71 3.78 -15.25 13.66
CA LEU A 71 2.70 -15.41 12.69
C LEU A 71 1.71 -16.53 13.12
N ARG A 72 2.22 -17.65 13.65
CA ARG A 72 1.34 -18.71 14.20
C ARG A 72 0.56 -18.27 15.44
N LYS A 73 1.12 -17.36 16.25
CA LYS A 73 0.42 -16.80 17.41
C LYS A 73 -0.72 -15.92 16.92
N TYR A 74 -0.43 -14.98 16.00
CA TYR A 74 -1.42 -14.12 15.37
C TYR A 74 -2.56 -14.92 14.71
N VAL A 75 -2.25 -15.99 13.97
CA VAL A 75 -3.28 -16.87 13.38
C VAL A 75 -4.20 -17.48 14.44
N ARG A 76 -3.65 -17.95 15.57
CA ARG A 76 -4.46 -18.48 16.68
C ARG A 76 -5.27 -17.41 17.40
N GLU A 77 -4.72 -16.22 17.62
CA GLU A 77 -5.49 -15.10 18.20
C GLU A 77 -6.69 -14.75 17.31
N VAL A 78 -6.51 -14.73 15.99
CA VAL A 78 -7.57 -14.41 15.02
C VAL A 78 -8.62 -15.52 14.91
N LEU A 79 -8.22 -16.80 14.92
CA LEU A 79 -9.13 -17.93 14.75
C LEU A 79 -9.81 -18.37 16.06
N ASP A 80 -9.05 -18.37 17.16
CA ASP A 80 -9.42 -19.01 18.43
C ASP A 80 -9.69 -18.00 19.56
N GLY A 81 -9.33 -16.72 19.42
CA GLY A 81 -9.64 -15.66 20.38
C GLY A 81 -8.89 -15.74 21.73
N VAL A 82 -7.63 -16.19 21.72
CA VAL A 82 -6.78 -16.42 22.91
C VAL A 82 -6.03 -15.17 23.37
#